data_AF-A0A453KD84-F1
#
_entry.id   AF-A0A453KD84-F1
#
_cell.length_a   1.000
_cell.length_b   1.000
_cell.length_c   1.000
_cell.angle_alpha   90.00
_cell.angle_beta   90.00
_cell.angle_gamma   90.00
#
_symmetry.space_group_name_H-M   'P 1'
#
loop_
_entity.id
_entity.type
_entity.pdbx_description
1 polymer ?
#
loop_
_entity_poly.entity_id
_entity_poly.type
_entity_poly.pdbx_seq_one_letter_code
_entity_poly.pdbx_strand_id
1 'polypeptide(L)'
;MEHLQGWKGKSQLMEDEAFFDALVSAPVEKVLRVVVIKEIKGSQYGVQLESSVRDRLVAADKYEDDEEEALEKVSDFFQSKYFRPGSVVTFHFPATATAAPEISFVTEGKEEAKVAVENAAVAEMIQRWYLGGDSAVSQTTVRSIADSFAAMLSSP
;
A
#
# COMPACT_ATOMS: atom_id res chain seq x y z
N MET A 1 -18.28 -0.85 -4.22
CA MET A 1 -19.04 -1.66 -3.24
C MET A 1 -19.39 -3.05 -3.75
N GLU A 2 -19.59 -3.26 -5.06
CA GLU A 2 -19.94 -4.56 -5.64
C GLU A 2 -18.98 -5.71 -5.25
N HIS A 3 -17.67 -5.41 -5.15
CA HIS A 3 -16.65 -6.39 -4.75
C HIS A 3 -16.66 -6.78 -3.26
N LEU A 4 -17.41 -6.07 -2.41
CA LEU A 4 -17.45 -6.28 -0.96
C LEU A 4 -18.88 -6.59 -0.45
N GLN A 5 -19.80 -6.99 -1.34
CA GLN A 5 -21.20 -7.29 -0.97
C GLN A 5 -21.32 -8.44 0.04
N GLY A 6 -20.35 -9.36 0.09
CA GLY A 6 -20.29 -10.44 1.09
C GLY A 6 -20.15 -9.95 2.54
N TRP A 7 -19.85 -8.67 2.75
CA TRP A 7 -19.72 -8.03 4.05
C TRP A 7 -20.87 -7.05 4.34
N LYS A 8 -21.93 -7.02 3.52
CA LYS A 8 -23.13 -6.20 3.76
C LYS A 8 -23.75 -6.52 5.12
N GLY A 9 -23.97 -5.48 5.94
CA GLY A 9 -24.56 -5.62 7.28
C GLY A 9 -23.66 -6.23 8.36
N LYS A 10 -22.37 -6.52 8.08
CA LYS A 10 -21.40 -6.95 9.10
C LYS A 10 -20.84 -5.74 9.86
N SER A 11 -20.65 -5.88 11.17
CA SER A 11 -20.11 -4.82 12.05
C SER A 11 -18.67 -5.06 12.53
N GLN A 12 -18.12 -6.25 12.37
CA GLN A 12 -16.78 -6.63 12.86
C GLN A 12 -15.79 -6.86 11.70
N LEU A 13 -15.66 -5.87 10.80
CA LEU A 13 -14.77 -5.99 9.64
C LEU A 13 -13.27 -5.95 10.02
N MET A 14 -12.94 -5.39 11.18
CA MET A 14 -11.55 -5.26 11.63
C MET A 14 -10.89 -6.63 11.91
N GLU A 15 -11.66 -7.62 12.34
CA GLU A 15 -11.18 -8.96 12.70
C GLU A 15 -11.32 -9.95 11.52
N ASP A 16 -11.85 -9.51 10.38
CA ASP A 16 -12.14 -10.34 9.21
C ASP A 16 -10.98 -10.23 8.21
N GLU A 17 -9.99 -11.13 8.29
CA GLU A 17 -8.86 -11.12 7.35
C GLU A 17 -9.31 -11.26 5.88
N ALA A 18 -10.38 -12.03 5.63
CA ALA A 18 -10.93 -12.20 4.30
C ALA A 18 -11.51 -10.90 3.74
N PHE A 19 -11.99 -9.99 4.59
CA PHE A 19 -12.37 -8.63 4.17
C PHE A 19 -11.18 -7.86 3.61
N PHE A 20 -10.03 -7.88 4.31
CA PHE A 20 -8.84 -7.17 3.87
C PHE A 20 -8.20 -7.81 2.64
N ASP A 21 -8.23 -9.14 2.52
CA ASP A 21 -7.85 -9.83 1.30
C ASP A 21 -8.72 -9.41 0.12
N ALA A 22 -10.05 -9.41 0.29
CA ALA A 22 -10.96 -8.97 -0.76
C ALA A 22 -10.78 -7.49 -1.11
N LEU A 23 -10.52 -6.63 -0.11
CA LEU A 23 -10.20 -5.22 -0.33
C LEU A 23 -8.91 -5.06 -1.15
N VAL A 24 -7.90 -5.90 -0.86
CA VAL A 24 -6.64 -5.87 -1.58
C VAL A 24 -6.82 -6.29 -3.04
N SER A 25 -7.47 -7.44 -3.25
CA SER A 25 -7.64 -8.05 -4.57
C SER A 25 -8.74 -7.41 -5.44
N ALA A 26 -9.62 -6.57 -4.87
CA ALA A 26 -10.69 -5.93 -5.63
C ALA A 26 -10.12 -5.12 -6.82
N PRO A 27 -10.60 -5.27 -8.06
CA PRO A 27 -10.07 -4.59 -9.24
C PRO A 27 -10.58 -3.14 -9.35
N VAL A 28 -10.39 -2.37 -8.30
CA VAL A 28 -10.73 -0.95 -8.22
C VAL A 28 -9.47 -0.11 -8.06
N GLU A 29 -9.56 1.17 -8.39
CA GLU A 29 -8.46 2.11 -8.16
C GLU A 29 -8.29 2.36 -6.66
N LYS A 30 -7.05 2.38 -6.18
CA LYS A 30 -6.71 2.81 -4.81
C LYS A 30 -5.61 3.84 -4.83
N VAL A 31 -5.72 4.81 -3.93
CA VAL A 31 -4.68 5.81 -3.69
C VAL A 31 -4.36 5.81 -2.20
N LEU A 32 -3.09 5.61 -1.85
CA LEU A 32 -2.58 5.77 -0.49
C LEU A 32 -1.72 7.02 -0.44
N ARG A 33 -2.05 7.95 0.45
CA ARG A 33 -1.29 9.20 0.62
C ARG A 33 -0.68 9.23 2.02
N VAL A 34 0.63 9.12 2.07
CA VAL A 34 1.43 9.11 3.31
C VAL A 34 2.07 10.48 3.48
N VAL A 35 1.72 11.18 4.56
CA VAL A 35 2.29 12.49 4.89
C VAL A 35 3.31 12.33 6.00
N VAL A 36 4.52 12.84 5.77
CA VAL A 36 5.61 12.77 6.73
C VAL A 36 5.36 13.75 7.87
N ILE A 37 5.23 13.23 9.09
CA ILE A 37 5.07 14.05 10.30
C ILE A 37 6.43 14.32 10.95
N LYS A 38 7.27 13.28 11.03
CA LYS A 38 8.61 13.35 11.61
C LYS A 38 9.65 13.20 10.52
N GLU A 39 10.69 14.03 10.58
CA GLU A 39 11.79 13.97 9.63
C GLU A 39 12.55 12.63 9.72
N ILE A 40 12.75 11.99 8.57
CA ILE A 40 13.52 10.75 8.43
C ILE A 40 14.31 10.77 7.11
N LYS A 41 15.33 9.91 7.01
CA LYS A 41 15.96 9.64 5.71
C LYS A 41 15.02 8.75 4.90
N GLY A 42 14.92 9.00 3.59
CA GLY A 42 14.12 8.14 2.71
C GLY A 42 14.60 6.69 2.73
N SER A 43 15.90 6.45 2.90
CA SER A 43 16.44 5.10 3.09
C SER A 43 15.85 4.35 4.29
N GLN A 44 15.48 5.03 5.37
CA GLN A 44 14.83 4.36 6.51
C GLN A 44 13.44 3.86 6.14
N TYR A 45 12.71 4.65 5.36
CA TYR A 45 11.39 4.26 4.85
C TYR A 45 11.49 3.16 3.79
N GLY A 46 12.44 3.29 2.85
CA GLY A 46 12.72 2.31 1.80
C GLY A 46 13.04 0.93 2.37
N VAL A 47 13.96 0.84 3.35
CA VAL A 47 14.32 -0.42 4.01
C VAL A 47 13.13 -1.06 4.74
N GLN A 48 12.28 -0.25 5.39
CA GLN A 48 11.10 -0.77 6.08
C GLN A 48 10.07 -1.36 5.09
N LEU A 49 9.84 -0.67 3.97
CA LEU A 49 8.99 -1.14 2.88
C LEU A 49 9.58 -2.42 2.26
N GLU A 50 10.86 -2.39 1.90
CA GLU A 50 11.59 -3.51 1.29
C GLU A 50 11.51 -4.76 2.16
N SER A 51 11.91 -4.68 3.43
CA SER A 51 11.86 -5.81 4.35
C SER A 51 10.44 -6.37 4.49
N SER A 52 9.45 -5.49 4.66
CA SER A 52 8.07 -5.90 4.85
C SER A 52 7.49 -6.60 3.61
N VAL A 53 7.84 -6.12 2.41
CA VAL A 53 7.38 -6.69 1.14
C VAL A 53 8.12 -7.99 0.82
N ARG A 54 9.44 -8.03 1.00
CA ARG A 54 10.25 -9.24 0.83
C ARG A 54 9.74 -10.38 1.70
N ASP A 55 9.54 -10.14 3.00
CA ASP A 55 9.07 -11.17 3.93
C ASP A 55 7.73 -11.77 3.48
N ARG A 56 6.84 -10.94 2.92
CA ARG A 56 5.54 -11.38 2.40
C ARG A 56 5.64 -12.14 1.09
N LEU A 57 6.53 -11.71 0.18
CA LEU A 57 6.79 -12.42 -1.07
C LEU A 57 7.39 -13.79 -0.81
N VAL A 58 8.37 -13.88 0.10
CA VAL A 58 8.97 -15.15 0.52
C VAL A 58 7.93 -16.06 1.19
N ALA A 59 7.11 -15.53 2.10
CA ALA A 59 6.04 -16.32 2.72
C ALA A 59 4.99 -16.82 1.72
N ALA A 60 4.83 -16.13 0.59
CA ALA A 60 3.92 -16.51 -0.49
C ALA A 60 4.57 -17.40 -1.56
N ASP A 61 5.86 -17.75 -1.43
CA ASP A 61 6.65 -18.47 -2.44
C ASP A 61 6.65 -17.74 -3.81
N LYS A 62 6.84 -16.42 -3.76
CA LYS A 62 6.81 -15.49 -4.92
C LYS A 62 8.01 -14.54 -4.94
N TYR A 63 9.15 -14.92 -4.38
CA TYR A 63 10.34 -14.06 -4.35
C TYR A 63 11.43 -14.66 -5.23
N GLU A 64 11.35 -14.33 -6.52
CA GLU A 64 12.35 -14.68 -7.54
C GLU A 64 13.11 -13.43 -8.01
N ASP A 65 14.02 -13.58 -8.97
CA ASP A 65 14.87 -12.50 -9.49
C ASP A 65 14.06 -11.27 -9.98
N ASP A 66 12.92 -11.47 -10.64
CA ASP A 66 12.07 -10.40 -11.17
C ASP A 66 11.42 -9.58 -10.04
N GLU A 67 10.97 -10.23 -8.96
CA GLU A 67 10.42 -9.55 -7.79
C GLU A 67 11.50 -8.82 -6.98
N GLU A 68 12.68 -9.42 -6.85
CA GLU A 68 13.84 -8.80 -6.20
C GLU A 68 14.24 -7.51 -6.93
N GLU A 69 14.44 -7.56 -8.24
CA GLU A 69 14.83 -6.38 -9.04
C GLU A 69 13.76 -5.26 -8.96
N ALA A 70 12.49 -5.63 -9.03
CA ALA A 70 11.39 -4.66 -8.91
C ALA A 70 11.32 -4.03 -7.50
N LEU A 71 11.56 -4.82 -6.46
CA LEU A 71 11.56 -4.32 -5.08
C LEU A 71 12.78 -3.43 -4.79
N GLU A 72 13.95 -3.79 -5.30
CA GLU A 72 15.17 -2.97 -5.21
C GLU A 72 14.96 -1.60 -5.87
N LYS A 73 14.39 -1.55 -7.08
CA LYS A 73 14.05 -0.28 -7.75
C LYS A 73 13.17 0.63 -6.89
N VAL A 74 12.20 0.06 -6.17
CA VAL A 74 11.34 0.81 -5.24
C VAL A 74 12.13 1.30 -4.01
N SER A 75 13.00 0.47 -3.43
CA SER A 75 13.84 0.84 -2.29
C SER A 75 14.83 1.96 -2.65
N ASP A 76 15.51 1.83 -3.79
CA ASP A 76 16.47 2.78 -4.34
C ASP A 76 15.83 4.14 -4.64
N PHE A 77 14.59 4.14 -5.12
CA PHE A 77 13.83 5.38 -5.31
C PHE A 77 13.76 6.21 -4.03
N PHE A 78 13.61 5.57 -2.86
CA PHE A 78 13.58 6.26 -1.58
C PHE A 78 14.97 6.54 -1.01
N GLN A 79 16.00 5.78 -1.37
CA GLN A 79 17.35 5.89 -0.80
C GLN A 79 17.95 7.30 -0.90
N SER A 80 17.77 7.96 -2.05
CA SER A 80 18.28 9.32 -2.33
C SER A 80 17.38 10.45 -1.78
N LYS A 81 16.22 10.11 -1.20
CA LYS A 81 15.22 11.09 -0.76
C LYS A 81 15.38 11.46 0.71
N TYR A 82 14.89 12.65 1.02
CA TYR A 82 14.88 13.18 2.39
C TYR A 82 13.45 13.57 2.77
N PHE A 83 12.91 12.89 3.76
CA PHE A 83 11.51 12.99 4.14
C PHE A 83 11.40 14.09 5.19
N ARG A 84 11.19 15.32 4.75
CA ARG A 84 10.93 16.46 5.63
C ARG A 84 9.48 16.44 6.11
N PRO A 85 9.16 17.03 7.28
CA PRO A 85 7.78 17.24 7.68
C PRO A 85 6.98 17.92 6.56
N GLY A 86 5.80 17.37 6.25
CA GLY A 86 4.98 17.80 5.12
C GLY A 86 5.33 17.19 3.77
N SER A 87 6.40 16.40 3.65
CA SER A 87 6.65 15.61 2.42
C SER A 87 5.55 14.57 2.25
N VAL A 88 5.24 14.22 1.01
CA VAL A 88 4.12 13.34 0.67
C VAL A 88 4.63 12.21 -0.20
N VAL A 89 4.34 10.96 0.19
CA VAL A 89 4.45 9.79 -0.67
C VAL A 89 3.04 9.41 -1.11
N THR A 90 2.83 9.25 -2.41
CA THR A 90 1.56 8.78 -2.97
C THR A 90 1.79 7.43 -3.64
N PHE A 91 1.00 6.42 -3.26
CA PHE A 91 0.93 5.16 -3.97
C PHE A 91 -0.38 5.13 -4.75
N HIS A 92 -0.29 4.95 -6.06
CA HIS A 92 -1.45 4.85 -6.96
C HIS A 92 -1.51 3.45 -7.55
N PHE A 93 -2.59 2.75 -7.27
CA PHE A 93 -2.89 1.42 -7.77
C PHE A 93 -4.07 1.54 -8.75
N PRO A 94 -3.84 1.53 -10.06
CA PRO A 94 -4.90 1.67 -11.05
C PRO A 94 -5.85 0.46 -11.05
N ALA A 95 -7.11 0.69 -11.43
CA ALA A 95 -8.10 -0.39 -11.56
C ALA A 95 -7.81 -1.32 -12.76
N THR A 96 -7.14 -0.79 -13.79
CA THR A 96 -6.91 -1.47 -15.06
C THR A 96 -5.53 -2.09 -15.12
N ALA A 97 -5.45 -3.36 -15.54
CA ALA A 97 -4.21 -4.11 -15.71
C ALA A 97 -3.24 -3.52 -16.76
N THR A 98 -3.68 -2.55 -17.57
CA THR A 98 -2.87 -1.88 -18.60
C THR A 98 -1.99 -0.75 -18.07
N ALA A 99 -2.20 -0.31 -16.82
CA ALA A 99 -1.41 0.73 -16.18
C ALA A 99 -0.63 0.13 -15.02
N ALA A 100 0.68 0.39 -14.97
CA ALA A 100 1.51 -0.02 -13.85
C ALA A 100 1.17 0.85 -12.62
N PRO A 101 1.13 0.26 -11.41
CA PRO A 101 1.11 1.05 -10.17
C PRO A 101 2.27 2.03 -10.10
N GLU A 102 2.04 3.22 -9.57
CA GLU A 102 3.02 4.29 -9.49
C GLU A 102 3.20 4.75 -8.04
N ILE A 103 4.45 5.07 -7.69
CA ILE A 103 4.79 5.72 -6.43
C ILE A 103 5.33 7.10 -6.77
N SER A 104 4.72 8.14 -6.20
CA SER A 104 5.19 9.51 -6.31
C SER A 104 5.66 10.06 -4.96
N PHE A 105 6.63 10.97 -5.02
CA PHE A 105 7.15 11.68 -3.86
C PHE A 105 7.25 13.16 -4.15
N VAL A 106 6.66 13.96 -3.26
CA VAL A 106 6.70 15.42 -3.29
C VAL A 106 7.26 15.93 -1.98
N THR A 107 8.18 16.88 -2.06
CA THR A 107 8.72 17.59 -0.90
C THR A 107 8.90 19.07 -1.22
N GLU A 108 8.88 19.91 -0.20
CA GLU A 108 8.91 21.36 -0.36
C GLU A 108 10.14 21.81 -1.17
N GLY A 109 9.90 22.63 -2.19
CA GLY A 109 10.95 23.20 -3.04
C GLY A 109 11.57 22.22 -4.03
N LYS A 110 10.99 21.04 -4.23
CA LYS A 110 11.41 20.07 -5.25
C LYS A 110 10.26 19.66 -6.15
N GLU A 111 10.59 19.31 -7.39
CA GLU A 111 9.64 18.70 -8.32
C GLU A 111 9.20 17.32 -7.84
N GLU A 112 8.03 16.88 -8.30
CA GLU A 112 7.52 15.54 -8.04
C GLU A 112 8.43 14.50 -8.68
N ALA A 113 8.89 13.54 -7.87
CA ALA A 113 9.61 12.37 -8.35
C ALA A 113 8.65 11.17 -8.42
N LYS A 114 8.77 10.33 -9.45
CA LYS A 114 7.91 9.16 -9.66
C LYS A 114 8.72 7.91 -9.97
N VAL A 115 8.19 6.75 -9.61
CA VAL A 115 8.69 5.44 -10.00
C VAL A 115 7.52 4.50 -10.26
N ALA A 116 7.58 3.72 -11.33
CA ALA A 116 6.60 2.68 -11.62
C ALA A 116 6.97 1.39 -10.88
N VAL A 117 5.96 0.65 -10.41
CA VAL A 117 6.11 -0.69 -9.83
C VAL A 117 5.69 -1.69 -10.90
N GLU A 118 6.67 -2.18 -11.65
CA GLU A 118 6.45 -3.00 -12.85
C GLU A 118 6.25 -4.50 -12.56
N ASN A 119 6.16 -4.88 -11.29
CA ASN A 119 5.85 -6.24 -10.85
C ASN A 119 4.55 -6.28 -10.04
N ALA A 120 3.61 -7.13 -10.46
CA ALA A 120 2.28 -7.23 -9.85
C ALA A 120 2.31 -7.80 -8.43
N ALA A 121 3.19 -8.77 -8.14
CA ALA A 121 3.33 -9.34 -6.80
C ALA A 121 3.90 -8.30 -5.83
N VAL A 122 4.94 -7.55 -6.23
CA VAL A 122 5.49 -6.43 -5.45
C VAL A 122 4.41 -5.39 -5.16
N ALA A 123 3.65 -4.97 -6.18
CA ALA A 123 2.57 -4.01 -6.01
C ALA A 123 1.48 -4.49 -5.04
N GLU A 124 1.06 -5.75 -5.16
CA GLU A 124 0.08 -6.35 -4.24
C GLU A 124 0.61 -6.33 -2.80
N MET A 125 1.88 -6.69 -2.59
CA MET A 125 2.49 -6.73 -1.26
C MET A 125 2.70 -5.34 -0.65
N ILE A 126 3.00 -4.31 -1.45
CA ILE A 126 2.99 -2.91 -1.00
C ILE A 126 1.58 -2.50 -0.57
N GLN A 127 0.54 -2.91 -1.32
CA GLN A 127 -0.84 -2.63 -0.95
C GLN A 127 -1.21 -3.34 0.37
N ARG A 128 -0.83 -4.61 0.53
CA ARG A 128 -1.00 -5.39 1.77
C ARG A 128 -0.22 -4.80 2.95
N TRP A 129 0.90 -4.14 2.71
CA TRP A 129 1.65 -3.47 3.78
C TRP A 129 0.83 -2.36 4.47
N TYR A 130 -0.09 -1.71 3.75
CA TYR A 130 -1.02 -0.72 4.32
C TYR A 130 -2.41 -1.25 4.62
N LEU A 131 -2.90 -2.20 3.84
CA LEU A 131 -4.29 -2.66 3.86
C LEU A 131 -4.47 -4.08 4.40
N GLY A 132 -3.38 -4.79 4.75
CA GLY A 132 -3.40 -6.21 5.12
C GLY A 132 -3.78 -6.50 6.57
N GLY A 133 -4.80 -5.84 7.10
CA GLY A 133 -5.35 -6.12 8.44
C GLY A 133 -4.32 -6.02 9.56
N ASP A 134 -4.22 -7.06 10.38
CA ASP A 134 -3.30 -7.13 11.53
C ASP A 134 -1.82 -7.02 11.16
N SER A 135 -1.45 -7.39 9.93
CA SER A 135 -0.07 -7.29 9.45
C SER A 135 0.30 -5.88 8.95
N ALA A 136 -0.68 -4.98 8.80
CA ALA A 136 -0.45 -3.67 8.22
C ALA A 136 0.38 -2.76 9.12
N VAL A 137 1.13 -1.86 8.50
CA VAL A 137 2.02 -0.90 9.17
C VAL A 137 1.27 0.11 10.05
N SER A 138 -0.03 0.31 9.81
CA SER A 138 -0.87 1.28 10.52
C SER A 138 -2.20 0.68 10.95
N GLN A 139 -2.26 0.19 12.19
CA GLN A 139 -3.46 -0.39 12.78
C GLN A 139 -4.60 0.63 12.93
N THR A 140 -4.29 1.92 13.12
CA THR A 140 -5.29 2.99 13.14
C THR A 140 -5.91 3.19 11.76
N THR A 141 -5.14 3.07 10.68
CA THR A 141 -5.66 3.12 9.30
C THR A 141 -6.57 1.94 9.03
N VAL A 142 -6.15 0.72 9.38
CA VAL A 142 -6.93 -0.51 9.21
C VAL A 142 -8.27 -0.43 9.95
N ARG A 143 -8.26 0.01 11.21
CA ARG A 143 -9.51 0.26 11.96
C ARG A 143 -10.41 1.29 11.26
N SER A 144 -9.84 2.42 10.86
CA SER A 144 -10.61 3.48 10.17
C SER A 144 -11.24 2.98 8.87
N ILE A 145 -10.54 2.10 8.13
CA ILE A 145 -11.06 1.46 6.92
C ILE A 145 -12.22 0.54 7.27
N ALA A 146 -12.04 -0.37 8.24
CA ALA A 146 -13.08 -1.29 8.67
C ALA A 146 -14.36 -0.55 9.12
N ASP A 147 -14.23 0.48 9.95
CA ASP A 147 -15.36 1.28 10.44
C ASP A 147 -16.07 2.01 9.29
N SER A 148 -15.31 2.60 8.37
CA SER A 148 -15.87 3.31 7.21
C SER A 148 -16.61 2.37 6.28
N PHE A 149 -16.06 1.19 5.98
CA PHE A 149 -16.71 0.19 5.15
C PHE A 149 -17.93 -0.43 5.84
N ALA A 150 -17.89 -0.67 7.15
CA ALA A 150 -19.06 -1.15 7.90
C ALA A 150 -20.22 -0.14 7.83
N ALA A 151 -19.93 1.16 7.94
CA ALA A 151 -20.92 2.23 7.78
C ALA A 151 -21.48 2.32 6.35
N MET A 152 -20.61 2.22 5.34
CA MET A 152 -21.03 2.23 3.93
C MET A 152 -21.89 1.00 3.57
N LEU A 153 -21.50 -0.18 4.05
CA LEU A 153 -22.16 -1.46 3.77
C LEU A 153 -23.42 -1.70 4.62
N SER A 154 -23.65 -0.92 5.68
CA SER A 154 -24.89 -0.94 6.46
C SER A 154 -25.94 0.06 5.96
N SER A 155 -25.54 1.01 5.11
CA SER A 155 -26.48 1.95 4.49
C SER A 155 -27.37 1.22 3.46
N PRO A 156 -28.69 1.50 3.43
CA PRO A 156 -29.65 0.78 2.59
C PRO A 156 -29.38 0.90 1.08
#